data_AF-A0AAE2YPL0-F1
#
_entry.id   AF-A0AAE2YPL0-F1
#
_cell.length_a   1.000
_cell.length_b   1.000
_cell.length_c   1.000
_cell.angle_alpha   90.00
_cell.angle_beta   90.00
_cell.angle_gamma   90.00
#
_symmetry.space_group_name_H-M   'P 1'
#
loop_
_entity.id
_entity.type
_entity.pdbx_description
1 polymer ?
#
loop_
_entity_poly.entity_id
_entity_poly.type
_entity_poly.pdbx_seq_one_letter_code
_entity_poly.pdbx_strand_id
1 'polypeptide(L)'
;MSRVHSAQSSRLRLLLQFLGSMRLAVSLLVLLAIASVIGTVLSQQQPYDNYQLQFGSFWFQVYRELGLYNVYRTLWYTGIVAFLVLSTATCVTRNGPRMLRDMRALPVRQRHAAIRAQEHFFSTDAELSAEGMANRLAALLRQAGFRPRLEREGSEFYVAARKGRFHRLGYFLTHLAIILICAAALYNADIPVKWAEWTGTLQPAKNFDLPLSEIPRSAWMPLHNPAYRGIITLPEGQTADAVFELAGDGYLVQPLPFRIHLRSFHVSYYSTGMPSDFVSDVVLYSPSGKVLKSGIIRVNHPMSYDGVEIYQSSFSDGGSLLHLQSYVLGMPALQPGQLTGRVGQTLQAGGSGYSVQLKNFSLYNVMPRTAVGDKPDPKNPMINLGPSYTYVVHDPHGGAAEFKTYFSPISRNGQGYFVQGYRQALGDPYHYVYLPVGPNGGISLFLNYLAALQVAARGGAQASPAVFQQIFAMLAARVAPNMSTAEQGRFVQASLNALAQMRDYPAPFILRLQSFDHRWAAGLQVTKWPGTVPIYWGCVALVLGIFILFYLPQRRIWARVEDREGGSHLELGASADRNKREFAREFAAWERALRTSPRKEDTTLNC
;
A
#
# COMPACT_ATOMS: atom_id res chain seq x y z
N MET A 1 -31.23 -44.30 -24.09
CA MET A 1 -30.63 -42.95 -24.09
C MET A 1 -31.42 -41.86 -23.33
N SER A 2 -32.59 -42.11 -22.72
CA SER A 2 -33.36 -41.04 -22.03
C SER A 2 -33.07 -40.83 -20.53
N ARG A 3 -32.40 -41.75 -19.84
CA ARG A 3 -32.07 -41.62 -18.39
C ARG A 3 -30.82 -40.78 -18.09
N VAL A 4 -29.95 -40.53 -19.07
CA VAL A 4 -28.70 -39.76 -18.87
C VAL A 4 -28.97 -38.25 -18.89
N HIS A 5 -29.93 -37.78 -19.71
CA HIS A 5 -30.31 -36.36 -19.75
C HIS A 5 -31.10 -35.87 -18.53
N SER A 6 -31.86 -36.75 -17.85
CA SER A 6 -32.62 -36.34 -16.65
C SER A 6 -31.72 -36.16 -15.42
N ALA A 7 -30.68 -36.99 -15.25
CA ALA A 7 -29.75 -36.91 -14.11
C ALA A 7 -28.76 -35.74 -14.20
N GLN A 8 -28.32 -35.35 -15.41
CA GLN A 8 -27.51 -34.14 -15.60
C GLN A 8 -28.31 -32.86 -15.27
N SER A 9 -29.61 -32.84 -15.62
CA SER A 9 -30.48 -31.70 -15.32
C SER A 9 -30.73 -31.51 -13.81
N SER A 10 -30.70 -32.58 -13.00
CA SER A 10 -30.90 -32.50 -11.55
C SER A 10 -29.67 -31.98 -10.82
N ARG A 11 -28.46 -32.45 -11.18
CA ARG A 11 -27.19 -31.99 -10.59
C ARG A 11 -26.91 -30.52 -10.88
N LEU A 12 -27.12 -30.08 -12.12
CA LEU A 12 -26.96 -28.66 -12.50
C LEU A 12 -27.95 -27.77 -11.74
N ARG A 13 -29.20 -28.23 -11.59
CA ARG A 13 -30.23 -27.49 -10.85
C ARG A 13 -29.91 -27.37 -9.35
N LEU A 14 -29.39 -28.44 -8.73
CA LEU A 14 -28.89 -28.43 -7.35
C LEU A 14 -27.71 -27.48 -7.19
N LEU A 15 -26.74 -27.51 -8.11
CA LEU A 15 -25.59 -26.62 -8.09
C LEU A 15 -26.00 -25.14 -8.22
N LEU A 16 -26.92 -24.81 -9.13
CA LEU A 16 -27.46 -23.45 -9.28
C LEU A 16 -28.28 -23.00 -8.06
N GLN A 17 -28.96 -23.92 -7.37
CA GLN A 17 -29.66 -23.61 -6.12
C GLN A 17 -28.69 -23.32 -4.98
N PHE A 18 -27.60 -24.08 -4.88
CA PHE A 18 -26.54 -23.87 -3.90
C PHE A 18 -25.82 -22.54 -4.14
N LEU A 19 -25.34 -22.30 -5.37
CA LEU A 19 -24.67 -21.06 -5.78
C LEU A 19 -25.57 -19.84 -5.61
N GLY A 20 -26.88 -19.97 -5.88
CA GLY A 20 -27.85 -18.88 -5.72
C GLY A 20 -28.39 -18.70 -4.29
N SER A 21 -27.80 -19.32 -3.27
CA SER A 21 -28.30 -19.22 -1.89
C SER A 21 -27.77 -17.97 -1.17
N MET A 22 -28.65 -17.25 -0.46
CA MET A 22 -28.25 -16.04 0.29
C MET A 22 -27.28 -16.37 1.43
N ARG A 23 -27.41 -17.55 2.05
CA ARG A 23 -26.53 -17.99 3.14
C ARG A 23 -25.08 -18.13 2.65
N LEU A 24 -24.87 -18.75 1.49
CA LEU A 24 -23.54 -18.90 0.90
C LEU A 24 -22.90 -17.53 0.64
N ALA A 25 -23.65 -16.62 0.00
CA ALA A 25 -23.15 -15.29 -0.33
C ALA A 25 -22.72 -14.49 0.92
N VAL A 26 -23.55 -14.50 1.97
CA VAL A 26 -23.23 -13.83 3.24
C VAL A 26 -22.02 -14.46 3.92
N SER A 27 -21.93 -15.80 3.94
CA SER A 27 -20.77 -16.50 4.51
C SER A 27 -19.47 -16.17 3.75
N LEU A 28 -19.50 -16.13 2.41
CA LEU A 28 -18.35 -15.76 1.60
C LEU A 28 -17.91 -14.32 1.86
N LEU A 29 -18.85 -13.39 2.02
CA LEU A 29 -18.56 -11.99 2.31
C LEU A 29 -17.93 -11.81 3.70
N VAL A 30 -18.42 -12.51 4.72
CA VAL A 30 -17.81 -12.51 6.07
C VAL A 30 -16.39 -13.07 6.02
N LEU A 31 -16.19 -14.19 5.33
CA LEU A 31 -14.87 -14.81 5.22
C LEU A 31 -13.89 -13.91 4.45
N LEU A 32 -14.34 -13.27 3.37
CA LEU A 32 -13.56 -12.28 2.64
C LEU A 32 -13.18 -11.08 3.52
N ALA A 33 -14.10 -10.61 4.37
CA ALA A 33 -13.83 -9.52 5.31
C ALA A 33 -12.74 -9.89 6.32
N ILE A 34 -12.83 -11.08 6.94
CA ILE A 34 -11.81 -11.58 7.88
C ILE A 34 -10.44 -11.68 7.20
N ALA A 35 -10.39 -12.28 6.01
CA ALA A 35 -9.17 -12.41 5.23
C ALA A 35 -8.53 -11.04 4.90
N SER A 36 -9.36 -10.07 4.53
CA SER A 36 -8.90 -8.71 4.19
C SER A 36 -8.38 -7.96 5.41
N VAL A 37 -8.96 -8.16 6.60
CA VAL A 37 -8.44 -7.59 7.86
C VAL A 37 -7.04 -8.13 8.15
N ILE A 38 -6.84 -9.46 8.05
CA ILE A 38 -5.53 -10.09 8.25
C ILE A 38 -4.49 -9.51 7.28
N GLY A 39 -4.83 -9.42 5.99
CA GLY A 39 -3.96 -8.86 4.96
C GLY A 39 -3.69 -7.35 5.10
N THR A 40 -4.48 -6.63 5.88
CA THR A 40 -4.28 -5.20 6.15
C THR A 40 -3.37 -4.98 7.37
N VAL A 41 -3.49 -5.82 8.40
CA VAL A 41 -2.67 -5.72 9.62
C VAL A 41 -1.23 -6.17 9.35
N LEU A 42 -1.05 -7.20 8.52
CA LEU A 42 0.26 -7.70 8.16
C LEU A 42 0.81 -6.96 6.94
N SER A 43 1.93 -6.25 7.09
CA SER A 43 2.65 -5.65 5.96
C SER A 43 2.89 -6.71 4.89
N GLN A 44 2.41 -6.48 3.67
CA GLN A 44 2.47 -7.45 2.57
C GLN A 44 3.78 -7.30 1.76
N GLN A 45 4.21 -8.39 1.12
CA GLN A 45 5.30 -8.41 0.13
C GLN A 45 6.64 -7.84 0.62
N GLN A 46 7.01 -8.12 1.88
CA GLN A 46 8.34 -7.82 2.41
C GLN A 46 9.31 -8.99 2.20
N PRO A 47 10.64 -8.76 2.22
CA PRO A 47 11.62 -9.83 2.32
C PRO A 47 11.35 -10.76 3.51
N TYR A 48 11.57 -12.05 3.31
CA TYR A 48 11.27 -13.07 4.33
C TYR A 48 12.07 -12.89 5.63
N ASP A 49 13.31 -12.42 5.54
CA ASP A 49 14.16 -12.15 6.70
C ASP A 49 13.51 -11.13 7.66
N ASN A 50 12.82 -10.12 7.12
CA ASN A 50 12.11 -9.14 7.93
C ASN A 50 10.97 -9.79 8.74
N TYR A 51 10.22 -10.72 8.12
CA TYR A 51 9.16 -11.46 8.82
C TYR A 51 9.73 -12.42 9.85
N GLN A 52 10.84 -13.10 9.55
CA GLN A 52 11.47 -14.02 10.49
C GLN A 52 12.03 -13.28 11.71
N LEU A 53 12.62 -12.10 11.52
CA LEU A 53 13.06 -11.21 12.61
C LEU A 53 11.89 -10.74 13.47
N GLN A 54 10.75 -10.42 12.85
CA GLN A 54 9.58 -9.89 13.57
C GLN A 54 8.81 -10.96 14.36
N PHE A 55 8.65 -12.17 13.81
CA PHE A 55 7.77 -13.19 14.36
C PHE A 55 8.49 -14.43 14.92
N GLY A 56 9.80 -14.55 14.67
CA GLY A 56 10.58 -15.76 14.98
C GLY A 56 10.28 -16.92 14.02
N SER A 57 11.11 -17.96 14.08
CA SER A 57 11.10 -19.07 13.10
C SER A 57 9.78 -19.86 13.05
N PHE A 58 9.12 -20.08 14.20
CA PHE A 58 7.90 -20.88 14.26
C PHE A 58 6.72 -20.18 13.56
N TRP A 59 6.36 -18.98 14.01
CA TRP A 59 5.24 -18.22 13.42
C TRP A 59 5.51 -17.83 11.96
N PHE A 60 6.78 -17.61 11.62
CA PHE A 60 7.17 -17.40 10.23
C PHE A 60 6.73 -18.55 9.32
N GLN A 61 7.01 -19.80 9.71
CA GLN A 61 6.63 -20.98 8.92
C GLN A 61 5.12 -21.13 8.82
N VAL A 62 4.38 -20.95 9.92
CA VAL A 62 2.91 -21.04 9.94
C VAL A 62 2.29 -20.02 8.98
N TYR A 63 2.70 -18.76 9.05
CA TYR A 63 2.16 -17.70 8.19
C TYR A 63 2.55 -17.89 6.73
N ARG A 64 3.75 -18.44 6.46
CA ARG A 64 4.19 -18.80 5.11
C ARG A 64 3.31 -19.89 4.51
N GLU A 65 3.03 -20.97 5.24
CA GLU A 65 2.21 -22.08 4.76
C GLU A 65 0.75 -21.67 4.51
N LEU A 66 0.22 -20.77 5.33
CA LEU A 66 -1.11 -20.18 5.15
C LEU A 66 -1.15 -19.11 4.02
N GLY A 67 0.01 -18.68 3.51
CA GLY A 67 0.12 -17.67 2.46
C GLY A 67 -0.18 -16.24 2.93
N LEU A 68 -0.01 -15.94 4.23
CA LEU A 68 -0.44 -14.66 4.81
C LEU A 68 0.43 -13.46 4.39
N TYR A 69 1.66 -13.68 3.94
CA TYR A 69 2.55 -12.61 3.46
C TYR A 69 2.13 -11.99 2.12
N ASN A 70 1.20 -12.65 1.41
CA ASN A 70 0.68 -12.20 0.11
C ASN A 70 -0.80 -12.61 -0.06
N VAL A 71 -1.64 -12.37 0.95
CA VAL A 71 -3.04 -12.87 1.06
C VAL A 71 -3.83 -12.64 -0.23
N TYR A 72 -3.78 -11.42 -0.77
CA TYR A 72 -4.60 -10.97 -1.90
C TYR A 72 -4.32 -11.73 -3.21
N ARG A 73 -3.20 -12.47 -3.29
CA ARG A 73 -2.79 -13.26 -4.45
C ARG A 73 -2.77 -14.77 -4.18
N THR A 74 -3.22 -15.21 -3.00
CA THR A 74 -3.30 -16.64 -2.68
C THR A 74 -4.47 -17.31 -3.41
N LEU A 75 -4.33 -18.61 -3.68
CA LEU A 75 -5.37 -19.42 -4.35
C LEU A 75 -6.66 -19.48 -3.53
N TRP A 76 -6.57 -19.55 -2.20
CA TRP A 76 -7.75 -19.59 -1.35
C TRP A 76 -8.50 -18.25 -1.38
N TYR A 77 -7.80 -17.11 -1.31
CA TYR A 77 -8.41 -15.77 -1.37
C TYR A 77 -9.09 -15.52 -2.71
N THR A 78 -8.36 -15.75 -3.81
CA THR A 78 -8.90 -15.61 -5.17
C THR A 78 -10.05 -16.58 -5.42
N GLY A 79 -9.99 -17.79 -4.85
CA GLY A 79 -11.09 -18.75 -4.84
C GLY A 79 -12.36 -18.18 -4.19
N ILE A 80 -12.26 -17.60 -3.00
CA ILE A 80 -13.41 -16.98 -2.30
C ILE A 80 -14.03 -15.87 -3.14
N VAL A 81 -13.21 -14.99 -3.71
CA VAL A 81 -13.68 -13.90 -4.58
C VAL A 81 -14.36 -14.45 -5.83
N ALA A 82 -13.81 -15.48 -6.47
CA ALA A 82 -14.40 -16.14 -7.64
C ALA A 82 -15.75 -16.79 -7.29
N PHE A 83 -15.84 -17.50 -6.17
CA PHE A 83 -17.10 -18.08 -5.70
C PHE A 83 -18.15 -17.00 -5.38
N LEU A 84 -17.74 -15.87 -4.80
CA LEU A 84 -18.63 -14.75 -4.53
C LEU A 84 -19.18 -14.14 -5.83
N VAL A 85 -18.34 -13.96 -6.84
CA VAL A 85 -18.74 -13.47 -8.18
C VAL A 85 -19.74 -14.44 -8.81
N LEU A 86 -19.46 -15.74 -8.82
CA LEU A 86 -20.34 -16.77 -9.38
C LEU A 86 -21.68 -16.85 -8.66
N SER A 87 -21.66 -16.80 -7.33
CA SER A 87 -22.87 -16.80 -6.50
C SER A 87 -23.74 -15.58 -6.77
N THR A 88 -23.15 -14.39 -6.75
CA THR A 88 -23.86 -13.13 -6.99
C THR A 88 -24.39 -13.04 -8.42
N ALA A 89 -23.62 -13.49 -9.41
CA ALA A 89 -24.08 -13.58 -10.80
C ALA A 89 -25.26 -14.55 -10.95
N THR A 90 -25.24 -15.70 -10.26
CA THR A 90 -26.35 -16.65 -10.24
C THR A 90 -27.61 -16.03 -9.62
N CYS A 91 -27.47 -15.27 -8.53
CA CYS A 91 -28.57 -14.54 -7.92
C CYS A 91 -29.21 -13.52 -8.88
N VAL A 92 -28.39 -12.73 -9.58
CA VAL A 92 -28.87 -11.72 -10.53
C VAL A 92 -29.56 -12.36 -11.73
N THR A 93 -28.95 -13.38 -12.33
CA THR A 93 -29.50 -14.06 -13.52
C THR A 93 -30.81 -14.78 -13.22
N ARG A 94 -30.94 -15.42 -12.06
CA ARG A 94 -32.15 -16.14 -11.65
C ARG A 94 -33.31 -15.22 -11.29
N ASN A 95 -33.06 -14.19 -10.48
CA ASN A 95 -34.12 -13.33 -9.96
C ASN A 95 -34.43 -12.16 -10.90
N GLY A 96 -33.47 -11.77 -11.74
CA GLY A 96 -33.54 -10.59 -12.57
C GLY A 96 -34.73 -10.52 -13.52
N PRO A 97 -35.01 -11.56 -14.33
CA PRO A 97 -36.11 -11.54 -15.28
C PRO A 97 -37.50 -11.33 -14.63
N ARG A 98 -37.70 -11.89 -13.44
CA ARG A 98 -38.95 -11.70 -12.67
C ARG A 98 -39.03 -10.26 -12.15
N MET A 99 -37.96 -9.75 -11.57
CA MET A 99 -37.92 -8.38 -11.04
C MET A 99 -38.14 -7.34 -12.14
N LEU A 100 -37.56 -7.54 -13.33
CA LEU A 100 -37.72 -6.63 -14.46
C LEU A 100 -39.17 -6.63 -14.99
N ARG A 101 -39.82 -7.80 -15.03
CA ARG A 101 -41.25 -7.91 -15.34
C ARG A 101 -42.11 -7.17 -14.33
N ASP A 102 -41.86 -7.36 -13.02
CA ASP A 102 -42.58 -6.65 -11.95
C ASP A 102 -42.39 -5.13 -11.98
N MET A 103 -41.22 -4.64 -12.46
CA MET A 103 -40.96 -3.21 -12.63
C MET A 103 -41.76 -2.62 -13.80
N ARG A 104 -41.91 -3.38 -14.89
CA ARG A 104 -42.62 -2.92 -16.10
C ARG A 104 -44.14 -3.00 -15.93
N ALA A 105 -44.65 -4.14 -15.46
CA ALA A 105 -46.08 -4.38 -15.31
C ALA A 105 -46.65 -3.76 -14.02
N LEU A 106 -47.82 -3.12 -14.12
CA LEU A 106 -48.71 -2.84 -12.99
C LEU A 106 -50.09 -3.37 -13.39
N PRO A 107 -50.45 -4.61 -13.01
CA PRO A 107 -51.80 -5.09 -13.20
C PRO A 107 -52.76 -4.18 -12.43
N VAL A 108 -53.74 -3.62 -13.14
CA VAL A 108 -54.77 -2.75 -12.57
C VAL A 108 -55.79 -3.58 -11.81
N ARG A 109 -56.22 -4.69 -12.43
CA ARG A 109 -57.09 -5.69 -11.83
C ARG A 109 -56.32 -6.61 -10.87
N GLN A 110 -56.86 -6.81 -9.68
CA GLN A 110 -56.31 -7.71 -8.67
C GLN A 110 -57.42 -8.56 -8.04
N ARG A 111 -57.08 -9.80 -7.66
CA ARG A 111 -58.01 -10.67 -6.95
C ARG A 111 -58.37 -10.06 -5.59
N HIS A 112 -59.61 -10.25 -5.13
CA HIS A 112 -60.10 -9.65 -3.88
C HIS A 112 -59.24 -10.06 -2.68
N ALA A 113 -58.89 -11.34 -2.60
CA ALA A 113 -57.99 -11.88 -1.59
C ALA A 113 -56.60 -11.19 -1.60
N ALA A 114 -56.11 -10.75 -2.76
CA ALA A 114 -54.82 -10.07 -2.88
C ALA A 114 -54.87 -8.61 -2.41
N ILE A 115 -56.02 -7.93 -2.55
CA ILE A 115 -56.24 -6.58 -2.03
C ILE A 115 -56.37 -6.64 -0.49
N ARG A 116 -57.13 -7.61 0.02
CA ARG A 116 -57.30 -7.83 1.48
C ARG A 116 -56.03 -8.27 2.18
N ALA A 117 -55.13 -8.97 1.49
CA ALA A 117 -53.85 -9.42 2.02
C ALA A 117 -52.75 -8.35 2.01
N GLN A 118 -53.05 -7.10 1.60
CA GLN A 118 -52.08 -6.01 1.69
C GLN A 118 -51.81 -5.62 3.15
N GLU A 119 -50.62 -5.06 3.42
CA GLU A 119 -50.21 -4.65 4.77
C GLU A 119 -51.16 -3.60 5.37
N HIS A 120 -51.66 -2.68 4.55
CA HIS A 120 -52.72 -1.77 4.91
C HIS A 120 -53.96 -2.10 4.09
N PHE A 121 -55.08 -2.32 4.77
CA PHE A 121 -56.36 -2.60 4.16
C PHE A 121 -57.45 -1.76 4.81
N PHE A 122 -58.33 -1.21 3.99
CA PHE A 122 -59.47 -0.41 4.41
C PHE A 122 -60.66 -0.72 3.50
N SER A 123 -61.84 -0.86 4.08
CA SER A 123 -63.10 -0.97 3.33
C SER A 123 -64.18 -0.05 3.89
N THR A 124 -64.98 0.53 3.01
CA THR A 124 -66.13 1.37 3.39
C THR A 124 -67.20 1.32 2.32
N ASP A 125 -68.45 1.46 2.75
CA ASP A 125 -69.56 1.80 1.87
C ASP A 125 -69.64 3.34 1.73
N ALA A 126 -70.11 3.82 0.58
CA ALA A 126 -70.27 5.24 0.28
C ALA A 126 -71.54 5.47 -0.55
N GLU A 127 -72.21 6.61 -0.38
CA GLU A 127 -73.41 7.00 -1.17
C GLU A 127 -73.08 7.38 -2.63
N LEU A 128 -71.79 7.52 -2.95
CA LEU A 128 -71.32 7.77 -4.32
C LEU A 128 -71.49 6.53 -5.18
N SER A 129 -71.77 6.71 -6.48
CA SER A 129 -71.66 5.62 -7.47
C SER A 129 -70.24 5.05 -7.50
N ALA A 130 -70.06 3.80 -7.96
CA ALA A 130 -68.73 3.20 -8.00
C ALA A 130 -67.75 4.02 -8.85
N GLU A 131 -68.22 4.63 -9.93
CA GLU A 131 -67.43 5.55 -10.76
C GLU A 131 -67.05 6.82 -9.98
N GLY A 132 -67.99 7.41 -9.26
CA GLY A 132 -67.75 8.60 -8.44
C GLY A 132 -66.72 8.36 -7.34
N MET A 133 -66.82 7.21 -6.66
CA MET A 133 -65.87 6.81 -5.61
C MET A 133 -64.49 6.46 -6.18
N ALA A 134 -64.42 5.78 -7.32
CA ALA A 134 -63.16 5.50 -8.02
C ALA A 134 -62.45 6.80 -8.47
N ASN A 135 -63.19 7.77 -8.99
CA ASN A 135 -62.67 9.08 -9.38
C ASN A 135 -62.21 9.91 -8.17
N ARG A 136 -62.96 9.89 -7.06
CA ARG A 136 -62.56 10.53 -5.80
C ARG A 136 -61.26 9.95 -5.26
N LEU A 137 -61.15 8.62 -5.21
CA LEU A 137 -59.91 7.95 -4.82
C LEU A 137 -58.75 8.32 -5.77
N ALA A 138 -58.99 8.33 -7.08
CA ALA A 138 -57.97 8.75 -8.04
C ALA A 138 -57.52 10.21 -7.83
N ALA A 139 -58.42 11.13 -7.47
CA ALA A 139 -58.08 12.51 -7.16
C ALA A 139 -57.19 12.61 -5.90
N LEU A 140 -57.55 11.93 -4.81
CA LEU A 140 -56.74 11.88 -3.59
C LEU A 140 -55.33 11.31 -3.85
N LEU A 141 -55.25 10.24 -4.66
CA LEU A 141 -53.98 9.65 -5.05
C LEU A 141 -53.14 10.60 -5.91
N ARG A 142 -53.76 11.37 -6.82
CA ARG A 142 -53.06 12.40 -7.62
C ARG A 142 -52.50 13.52 -6.74
N GLN A 143 -53.26 13.99 -5.75
CA GLN A 143 -52.78 14.98 -4.78
C GLN A 143 -51.59 14.46 -3.96
N ALA A 144 -51.62 13.18 -3.59
CA ALA A 144 -50.49 12.50 -2.97
C ALA A 144 -49.33 12.20 -3.96
N GLY A 145 -49.39 12.68 -5.20
CA GLY A 145 -48.36 12.58 -6.24
C GLY A 145 -48.30 11.24 -6.97
N PHE A 146 -49.30 10.37 -6.81
CA PHE A 146 -49.39 9.12 -7.58
C PHE A 146 -49.98 9.36 -8.97
N ARG A 147 -49.77 8.41 -9.88
CA ARG A 147 -50.40 8.36 -11.20
C ARG A 147 -51.38 7.18 -11.26
N PRO A 148 -52.63 7.33 -10.78
CA PRO A 148 -53.60 6.24 -10.75
C PRO A 148 -54.06 5.87 -12.17
N ARG A 149 -54.33 4.58 -12.37
CA ARG A 149 -54.98 4.02 -13.55
C ARG A 149 -56.32 3.45 -13.13
N LEU A 150 -57.37 3.79 -13.89
CA LEU A 150 -58.72 3.30 -13.69
C LEU A 150 -59.08 2.33 -14.80
N GLU A 151 -59.77 1.26 -14.46
CA GLU A 151 -60.30 0.28 -15.40
C GLU A 151 -61.67 -0.20 -14.92
N ARG A 152 -62.62 -0.34 -15.84
CA ARG A 152 -63.98 -0.81 -15.53
C ARG A 152 -64.17 -2.23 -16.04
N GLU A 153 -64.82 -3.07 -15.24
CA GLU A 153 -65.24 -4.42 -15.61
C GLU A 153 -66.66 -4.65 -15.08
N GLY A 154 -67.65 -4.65 -15.97
CA GLY A 154 -69.07 -4.73 -15.57
C GLY A 154 -69.49 -3.54 -14.69
N SER A 155 -69.93 -3.86 -13.47
CA SER A 155 -70.32 -2.93 -12.39
C SER A 155 -69.19 -2.63 -11.39
N GLU A 156 -67.97 -3.12 -11.66
CA GLU A 156 -66.81 -2.88 -10.80
C GLU A 156 -65.80 -1.91 -11.45
N PHE A 157 -65.20 -1.07 -10.62
CA PHE A 157 -64.11 -0.18 -10.97
C PHE A 157 -62.84 -0.55 -10.21
N TYR A 158 -61.73 -0.69 -10.93
CA TYR A 158 -60.42 -0.98 -10.38
C TYR A 158 -59.54 0.26 -10.45
N VAL A 159 -58.90 0.60 -9.33
CA VAL A 159 -57.94 1.71 -9.26
C VAL A 159 -56.59 1.14 -8.85
N ALA A 160 -55.56 1.38 -9.66
CA ALA A 160 -54.19 0.98 -9.32
C ALA A 160 -53.22 2.14 -9.44
N ALA A 161 -52.36 2.30 -8.44
CA ALA A 161 -51.35 3.34 -8.41
C ALA A 161 -50.02 2.80 -7.87
N ARG A 162 -48.91 3.35 -8.38
CA ARG A 162 -47.57 3.03 -7.88
C ARG A 162 -46.64 4.23 -7.87
N LYS A 163 -45.72 4.24 -6.90
CA LYS A 163 -44.50 5.09 -6.87
C LYS A 163 -43.26 4.20 -6.70
N GLY A 164 -42.10 4.71 -7.09
CA GLY A 164 -40.84 4.00 -6.93
C GLY A 164 -40.69 2.76 -7.83
N ARG A 165 -41.17 2.80 -9.09
CA ARG A 165 -41.06 1.65 -10.02
C ARG A 165 -39.62 1.18 -10.23
N PHE A 166 -38.64 2.09 -10.03
CA PHE A 166 -37.22 1.83 -10.20
C PHE A 166 -36.52 1.39 -8.90
N HIS A 167 -37.21 1.24 -7.77
CA HIS A 167 -36.61 0.80 -6.50
C HIS A 167 -35.76 -0.48 -6.67
N ARG A 168 -36.29 -1.45 -7.43
CA ARG A 168 -35.63 -2.72 -7.73
C ARG A 168 -34.41 -2.60 -8.64
N LEU A 169 -34.21 -1.47 -9.34
CA LEU A 169 -32.98 -1.19 -10.08
C LEU A 169 -31.78 -1.11 -9.14
N GLY A 170 -31.99 -0.61 -7.92
CA GLY A 170 -30.93 -0.52 -6.92
C GLY A 170 -30.35 -1.88 -6.54
N TYR A 171 -31.20 -2.92 -6.45
CA TYR A 171 -30.73 -4.31 -6.26
C TYR A 171 -29.79 -4.76 -7.40
N PHE A 172 -30.14 -4.48 -8.66
CA PHE A 172 -29.29 -4.85 -9.79
C PHE A 172 -27.97 -4.09 -9.77
N LEU A 173 -28.01 -2.78 -9.55
CA LEU A 173 -26.81 -1.95 -9.52
C LEU A 173 -25.86 -2.38 -8.41
N THR A 174 -26.35 -2.68 -7.20
CA THR A 174 -25.48 -3.16 -6.12
C THR A 174 -24.85 -4.51 -6.42
N HIS A 175 -25.60 -5.46 -6.97
CA HIS A 175 -25.07 -6.80 -7.27
C HIS A 175 -24.13 -6.78 -8.47
N LEU A 176 -24.47 -6.06 -9.53
CA LEU A 176 -23.60 -5.87 -10.69
C LEU A 176 -22.33 -5.10 -10.31
N ALA A 177 -22.41 -4.14 -9.40
CA ALA A 177 -21.25 -3.45 -8.85
C ALA A 177 -20.31 -4.41 -8.12
N ILE A 178 -20.82 -5.24 -7.21
CA ILE A 178 -20.01 -6.23 -6.48
C ILE A 178 -19.35 -7.20 -7.48
N ILE A 179 -20.12 -7.71 -8.46
CA ILE A 179 -19.59 -8.57 -9.52
C ILE A 179 -18.45 -7.87 -10.27
N LEU A 180 -18.66 -6.62 -10.69
CA LEU A 180 -17.68 -5.85 -11.45
C LEU A 180 -16.40 -5.59 -10.64
N ILE A 181 -16.52 -5.14 -9.39
CA ILE A 181 -15.39 -4.88 -8.49
C ILE A 181 -14.59 -6.16 -8.24
N CYS A 182 -15.27 -7.24 -7.86
CA CYS A 182 -14.61 -8.51 -7.55
C CYS A 182 -13.99 -9.17 -8.79
N ALA A 183 -14.66 -9.12 -9.95
CA ALA A 183 -14.11 -9.65 -11.20
C ALA A 183 -12.88 -8.85 -11.67
N ALA A 184 -12.92 -7.52 -11.53
CA ALA A 184 -11.77 -6.68 -11.83
C ALA A 184 -10.60 -6.89 -10.85
N ALA A 185 -10.89 -7.13 -9.57
CA ALA A 185 -9.89 -7.51 -8.57
C ALA A 185 -9.23 -8.86 -8.91
N LEU A 186 -10.01 -9.86 -9.33
CA LEU A 186 -9.49 -11.14 -9.83
C LEU A 186 -8.61 -10.95 -11.06
N TYR A 187 -8.99 -10.06 -11.96
CA TYR A 187 -8.21 -9.76 -13.15
C TYR A 187 -6.85 -9.11 -12.80
N ASN A 188 -6.82 -8.28 -11.75
CA ASN A 188 -5.59 -7.70 -11.21
C ASN A 188 -4.74 -8.68 -10.36
N ALA A 189 -5.28 -9.85 -9.98
CA ALA A 189 -4.57 -10.80 -9.10
C ALA A 189 -3.44 -11.57 -9.80
N ASP A 190 -3.28 -11.37 -11.12
CA ASP A 190 -2.26 -12.01 -11.95
C ASP A 190 -2.29 -13.55 -11.86
N ILE A 191 -3.49 -14.10 -12.10
CA ILE A 191 -3.77 -15.54 -12.07
C ILE A 191 -2.83 -16.34 -12.99
N PRO A 192 -2.49 -15.89 -14.23
CA PRO A 192 -1.59 -16.64 -15.10
C PRO A 192 -0.20 -16.86 -14.50
N VAL A 193 0.40 -15.83 -13.90
CA VAL A 193 1.71 -15.95 -13.22
C VAL A 193 1.63 -16.88 -12.03
N LYS A 194 0.56 -16.80 -11.23
CA LYS A 194 0.38 -17.70 -10.09
C LYS A 194 0.16 -19.15 -10.50
N TRP A 195 -0.56 -19.38 -11.59
CA TRP A 195 -0.69 -20.71 -12.18
C TRP A 195 0.66 -21.22 -12.69
N ALA A 196 1.47 -20.35 -13.31
CA ALA A 196 2.82 -20.68 -13.77
C ALA A 196 3.77 -21.03 -12.61
N GLU A 197 3.71 -20.27 -11.50
CA GLU A 197 4.43 -20.59 -10.26
C GLU A 197 3.99 -21.94 -9.69
N TRP A 198 2.68 -22.18 -9.59
CA TRP A 198 2.14 -23.42 -9.03
C TRP A 198 2.47 -24.66 -9.86
N THR A 199 2.48 -24.53 -11.19
CA THR A 199 2.91 -25.61 -12.11
C THR A 199 4.43 -25.77 -12.18
N GLY A 200 5.20 -24.89 -11.52
CA GLY A 200 6.66 -24.91 -11.51
C GLY A 200 7.33 -24.40 -12.78
N THR A 201 6.55 -23.88 -13.74
CA THR A 201 7.06 -23.31 -15.01
C THR A 201 7.72 -21.95 -14.81
N LEU A 202 7.29 -21.22 -13.78
CA LEU A 202 7.90 -19.97 -13.31
C LEU A 202 8.44 -20.19 -11.89
N GLN A 203 9.70 -19.80 -11.64
CA GLN A 203 10.38 -20.01 -10.36
C GLN A 203 11.12 -18.74 -9.95
N PRO A 204 10.87 -18.19 -8.75
CA PRO A 204 11.59 -17.03 -8.25
C PRO A 204 13.10 -17.29 -8.16
N ALA A 205 13.89 -16.33 -8.66
CA ALA A 205 15.33 -16.33 -8.42
C ALA A 205 15.61 -15.91 -6.98
N LYS A 206 16.58 -16.57 -6.33
CA LYS A 206 16.89 -16.34 -4.90
C LYS A 206 18.13 -15.48 -4.69
N ASN A 207 19.02 -15.42 -5.69
CA ASN A 207 20.23 -14.62 -5.60
C ASN A 207 19.98 -13.21 -6.13
N PHE A 208 19.90 -12.25 -5.21
CA PHE A 208 19.65 -10.83 -5.50
C PHE A 208 20.90 -10.11 -6.03
N ASP A 209 22.08 -10.74 -5.99
CA ASP A 209 23.34 -10.15 -6.42
C ASP A 209 23.70 -10.52 -7.88
N LEU A 210 22.88 -11.33 -8.55
CA LEU A 210 23.13 -11.71 -9.95
C LEU A 210 22.91 -10.51 -10.89
N PRO A 211 23.79 -10.30 -11.88
CA PRO A 211 23.52 -9.36 -12.95
C PRO A 211 22.32 -9.85 -13.79
N LEU A 212 21.57 -8.92 -14.39
CA LEU A 212 20.35 -9.20 -15.16
C LEU A 212 20.54 -10.28 -16.23
N SER A 213 21.73 -10.35 -16.85
CA SER A 213 22.10 -11.32 -17.88
C SER A 213 22.26 -12.76 -17.38
N GLU A 214 22.54 -12.94 -16.08
CA GLU A 214 22.76 -14.24 -15.45
C GLU A 214 21.51 -14.79 -14.74
N ILE A 215 20.44 -14.00 -14.69
CA ILE A 215 19.18 -14.42 -14.08
C ILE A 215 18.55 -15.54 -14.92
N PRO A 216 18.20 -16.69 -14.31
CA PRO A 216 17.64 -17.82 -15.04
C PRO A 216 16.31 -17.44 -15.71
N ARG A 217 16.11 -17.91 -16.94
CA ARG A 217 14.87 -17.63 -17.71
C ARG A 217 13.60 -18.08 -17.00
N SER A 218 13.68 -19.07 -16.11
CA SER A 218 12.56 -19.52 -15.27
C SER A 218 12.05 -18.45 -14.30
N ALA A 219 12.82 -17.40 -14.02
CA ALA A 219 12.37 -16.27 -13.19
C ALA A 219 11.72 -15.13 -14.00
N TRP A 220 11.71 -15.21 -15.34
CA TRP A 220 11.19 -14.16 -16.19
C TRP A 220 9.71 -14.37 -16.50
N MET A 221 8.89 -13.41 -16.09
CA MET A 221 7.47 -13.37 -16.43
C MET A 221 7.27 -13.07 -17.93
N PRO A 222 6.14 -13.49 -18.52
CA PRO A 222 5.80 -13.12 -19.88
C PRO A 222 5.71 -11.59 -20.06
N LEU A 223 6.18 -11.10 -21.22
CA LEU A 223 6.05 -9.67 -21.58
C LEU A 223 4.58 -9.21 -21.59
N HIS A 224 3.66 -10.07 -22.03
CA HIS A 224 2.23 -9.78 -22.13
C HIS A 224 1.46 -10.09 -20.85
N ASN A 225 2.07 -9.88 -19.69
CA ASN A 225 1.40 -10.04 -18.41
C ASN A 225 0.25 -9.00 -18.28
N PRO A 226 -1.01 -9.43 -18.04
CA PRO A 226 -2.13 -8.50 -17.88
C PRO A 226 -1.97 -7.55 -16.70
N ALA A 227 -1.39 -8.01 -15.59
CA ALA A 227 -1.23 -7.21 -14.38
C ALA A 227 0.07 -7.54 -13.65
N TYR A 228 0.83 -6.53 -13.25
CA TYR A 228 2.09 -6.73 -12.53
C TYR A 228 2.38 -5.56 -11.60
N ARG A 229 3.22 -5.82 -10.59
CA ARG A 229 3.76 -4.79 -9.69
C ARG A 229 5.19 -5.14 -9.35
N GLY A 230 6.13 -4.40 -9.93
CA GLY A 230 7.55 -4.56 -9.63
C GLY A 230 8.18 -3.24 -9.17
N ILE A 231 9.37 -3.36 -8.59
CA ILE A 231 10.20 -2.26 -8.16
C ILE A 231 11.53 -2.37 -8.90
N ILE A 232 12.11 -1.21 -9.22
CA ILE A 232 13.49 -1.12 -9.69
C ILE A 232 14.20 0.03 -9.00
N THR A 233 15.45 -0.20 -8.63
CA THR A 233 16.37 0.85 -8.19
C THR A 233 17.24 1.24 -9.37
N LEU A 234 17.09 2.46 -9.86
CA LEU A 234 17.76 2.95 -11.06
C LEU A 234 18.72 4.08 -10.69
N PRO A 235 20.05 3.89 -10.82
CA PRO A 235 21.01 4.99 -10.65
C PRO A 235 20.85 6.08 -11.70
N GLU A 236 21.19 7.33 -11.36
CA GLU A 236 21.14 8.46 -12.30
C GLU A 236 21.96 8.18 -13.55
N GLY A 237 21.40 8.44 -14.72
CA GLY A 237 21.99 8.16 -16.03
C GLY A 237 21.86 6.70 -16.50
N GLN A 238 21.28 5.80 -15.70
CA GLN A 238 21.03 4.42 -16.11
C GLN A 238 19.67 4.25 -16.77
N THR A 239 19.54 3.15 -17.49
CA THR A 239 18.30 2.72 -18.16
C THR A 239 17.95 1.31 -17.73
N ALA A 240 16.67 1.04 -17.57
CA ALA A 240 16.16 -0.31 -17.32
C ALA A 240 14.95 -0.63 -18.20
N ASP A 241 14.80 -1.92 -18.49
CA ASP A 241 13.75 -2.49 -19.34
C ASP A 241 12.99 -3.63 -18.65
N ALA A 242 13.22 -3.82 -17.35
CA ALA A 242 12.54 -4.78 -16.51
C ALA A 242 12.39 -4.24 -15.09
N VAL A 243 11.45 -4.78 -14.33
CA VAL A 243 11.30 -4.55 -12.88
C VAL A 243 11.24 -5.87 -12.12
N PHE A 244 11.52 -5.82 -10.82
CA PHE A 244 11.57 -6.99 -9.95
C PHE A 244 10.33 -7.05 -9.05
N GLU A 245 9.64 -8.19 -9.06
CA GLU A 245 8.52 -8.47 -8.17
C GLU A 245 8.96 -9.44 -7.09
N LEU A 246 8.85 -9.04 -5.82
CA LEU A 246 9.19 -9.93 -4.69
C LEU A 246 8.21 -11.11 -4.65
N ALA A 247 8.76 -12.32 -4.64
CA ALA A 247 8.01 -13.57 -4.69
C ALA A 247 8.63 -14.58 -3.72
N GLY A 248 8.10 -14.61 -2.50
CA GLY A 248 8.57 -15.50 -1.45
C GLY A 248 9.94 -15.11 -0.90
N ASP A 249 10.88 -16.05 -0.92
CA ASP A 249 12.30 -15.83 -0.57
C ASP A 249 13.15 -15.36 -1.76
N GLY A 250 12.51 -15.03 -2.88
CA GLY A 250 13.16 -14.59 -4.10
C GLY A 250 12.40 -13.50 -4.83
N TYR A 251 12.65 -13.39 -6.12
CA TYR A 251 12.02 -12.41 -6.99
C TYR A 251 11.74 -12.98 -8.39
N LEU A 252 10.75 -12.39 -9.05
CA LEU A 252 10.45 -12.59 -10.46
C LEU A 252 10.80 -11.32 -11.24
N VAL A 253 11.18 -11.50 -12.50
CA VAL A 253 11.53 -10.40 -13.40
C VAL A 253 10.37 -10.13 -14.35
N GLN A 254 9.80 -8.93 -14.30
CA GLN A 254 8.81 -8.46 -15.26
C GLN A 254 9.50 -7.61 -16.33
N PRO A 255 9.70 -8.13 -17.56
CA PRO A 255 10.11 -7.29 -18.67
C PRO A 255 9.02 -6.25 -18.98
N LEU A 256 9.46 -5.04 -19.34
CA LEU A 256 8.62 -3.89 -19.65
C LEU A 256 8.48 -3.69 -21.16
N PRO A 257 7.34 -3.16 -21.64
CA PRO A 257 7.16 -2.85 -23.06
C PRO A 257 7.91 -1.59 -23.52
N PHE A 258 8.63 -0.93 -22.61
CA PHE A 258 9.42 0.28 -22.84
C PHE A 258 10.64 0.29 -21.91
N ARG A 259 11.60 1.17 -22.20
CA ARG A 259 12.78 1.39 -21.37
C ARG A 259 12.61 2.66 -20.53
N ILE A 260 12.87 2.58 -19.24
CA ILE A 260 12.85 3.68 -18.30
C ILE A 260 14.28 4.18 -18.11
N HIS A 261 14.54 5.45 -18.42
CA HIS A 261 15.81 6.11 -18.18
C HIS A 261 15.66 7.18 -17.12
N LEU A 262 16.51 7.15 -16.09
CA LEU A 262 16.56 8.18 -15.06
C LEU A 262 17.60 9.22 -15.47
N ARG A 263 17.19 10.45 -15.75
CA ARG A 263 18.13 11.56 -16.01
C ARG A 263 18.77 12.06 -14.73
N SER A 264 17.94 12.32 -13.72
CA SER A 264 18.37 12.82 -12.41
C SER A 264 17.34 12.50 -11.34
N PHE A 265 17.80 12.40 -10.10
CA PHE A 265 16.98 12.32 -8.91
C PHE A 265 17.43 13.37 -7.90
N HIS A 266 16.49 14.10 -7.31
CA HIS A 266 16.81 15.04 -6.25
C HIS A 266 15.84 14.93 -5.08
N VAL A 267 16.37 15.24 -3.89
CA VAL A 267 15.61 15.34 -2.65
C VAL A 267 15.69 16.76 -2.14
N SER A 268 14.54 17.38 -1.91
CA SER A 268 14.44 18.67 -1.23
C SER A 268 14.24 18.45 0.26
N TYR A 269 14.74 19.34 1.10
CA TYR A 269 14.62 19.26 2.56
C TYR A 269 14.01 20.56 3.11
N TYR A 270 13.21 20.43 4.17
CA TYR A 270 12.82 21.57 5.00
C TYR A 270 14.02 22.09 5.80
N SER A 271 13.93 23.31 6.32
CA SER A 271 14.94 23.89 7.23
C SER A 271 15.18 23.04 8.49
N THR A 272 14.20 22.23 8.89
CA THR A 272 14.29 21.27 10.01
C THR A 272 15.13 20.04 9.70
N GLY A 273 15.57 19.86 8.44
CA GLY A 273 16.33 18.70 7.98
C GLY A 273 15.48 17.50 7.55
N MET A 274 14.15 17.59 7.63
CA MET A 274 13.26 16.54 7.12
C MET A 274 13.10 16.65 5.60
N PRO A 275 13.09 15.53 4.84
CA PRO A 275 12.77 15.55 3.41
C PRO A 275 11.39 16.16 3.13
N SER A 276 11.28 16.96 2.07
CA SER A 276 10.05 17.65 1.67
C SER A 276 9.53 17.23 0.29
N ASP A 277 10.42 16.94 -0.65
CA ASP A 277 10.05 16.53 -2.01
C ASP A 277 11.07 15.52 -2.56
N PHE A 278 10.60 14.59 -3.38
CA PHE A 278 11.41 13.55 -4.03
C PHE A 278 11.05 13.54 -5.51
N VAL A 279 12.02 13.85 -6.35
CA VAL A 279 11.77 14.17 -7.75
C VAL A 279 12.67 13.32 -8.64
N SER A 280 12.06 12.50 -9.50
CA SER A 280 12.74 11.77 -10.56
C SER A 280 12.42 12.38 -11.92
N ASP A 281 13.43 12.82 -12.68
CA ASP A 281 13.28 13.16 -14.09
C ASP A 281 13.50 11.91 -14.94
N VAL A 282 12.44 11.47 -15.61
CA VAL A 282 12.39 10.19 -16.32
C VAL A 282 12.04 10.38 -17.79
N VAL A 283 12.70 9.58 -18.63
CA VAL A 283 12.36 9.42 -20.05
C VAL A 283 12.01 7.97 -20.32
N LEU A 284 10.89 7.76 -21.00
CA LEU A 284 10.48 6.48 -21.52
C LEU A 284 10.89 6.39 -22.99
N TYR A 285 11.60 5.33 -23.34
CA TYR A 285 11.98 5.01 -24.71
C TYR A 285 11.27 3.74 -25.18
N SER A 286 10.97 3.67 -26.48
CA SER A 286 10.58 2.42 -27.11
C SER A 286 11.75 1.42 -27.07
N PRO A 287 11.48 0.12 -27.28
CA PRO A 287 12.54 -0.85 -27.54
C PRO A 287 13.46 -0.40 -28.69
N SER A 288 12.92 0.27 -29.72
CA SER A 288 13.70 0.84 -30.83
C SER A 288 14.48 2.14 -30.50
N GLY A 289 14.27 2.74 -29.33
CA GLY A 289 15.00 3.95 -28.89
C GLY A 289 14.31 5.28 -29.18
N LYS A 290 13.08 5.27 -29.71
CA LYS A 290 12.27 6.48 -29.87
C LYS A 290 11.77 6.97 -28.50
N VAL A 291 11.83 8.27 -28.23
CA VAL A 291 11.21 8.85 -27.02
C VAL A 291 9.69 8.67 -27.09
N LEU A 292 9.13 8.03 -26.08
CA LEU A 292 7.69 7.81 -25.91
C LEU A 292 7.06 8.88 -25.03
N LYS A 293 7.71 9.18 -23.90
CA LYS A 293 7.27 10.18 -22.93
C LYS A 293 8.46 10.68 -22.10
N SER A 294 8.43 11.93 -21.66
CA SER A 294 9.40 12.48 -20.71
C SER A 294 8.65 13.34 -19.70
N GLY A 295 9.12 13.35 -18.46
CA GLY A 295 8.52 14.17 -17.42
C GLY A 295 9.03 13.80 -16.04
N ILE A 296 8.45 14.48 -15.05
CA ILE A 296 8.82 14.36 -13.65
C ILE A 296 7.86 13.39 -12.95
N ILE A 297 8.42 12.53 -12.10
CA ILE A 297 7.69 11.69 -11.15
C ILE A 297 7.96 12.23 -9.75
N ARG A 298 6.91 12.43 -8.95
CA ARG A 298 7.01 12.77 -7.52
C ARG A 298 6.21 11.79 -6.68
N VAL A 299 6.40 11.83 -5.36
CA VAL A 299 5.52 11.10 -4.43
C VAL A 299 4.07 11.55 -4.67
N ASN A 300 3.15 10.59 -4.78
CA ASN A 300 1.72 10.78 -5.12
C ASN A 300 1.42 11.38 -6.51
N HIS A 301 2.44 11.64 -7.34
CA HIS A 301 2.28 12.13 -8.70
C HIS A 301 3.01 11.20 -9.68
N PRO A 302 2.38 10.05 -10.05
CA PRO A 302 2.99 9.08 -10.94
C PRO A 302 3.04 9.55 -12.40
N MET A 303 3.91 8.92 -13.18
CA MET A 303 3.87 8.99 -14.64
C MET A 303 3.09 7.79 -15.19
N SER A 304 2.04 8.08 -15.95
CA SER A 304 1.24 7.08 -16.66
C SER A 304 1.64 6.95 -18.13
N TYR A 305 1.82 5.73 -18.64
CA TYR A 305 2.02 5.44 -20.05
C TYR A 305 1.46 4.05 -20.40
N ASP A 306 0.56 3.96 -21.39
CA ASP A 306 -0.02 2.71 -21.90
C ASP A 306 -0.61 1.78 -20.81
N GLY A 307 -1.34 2.37 -19.85
CA GLY A 307 -1.94 1.65 -18.73
C GLY A 307 -0.95 1.19 -17.65
N VAL A 308 0.32 1.62 -17.75
CA VAL A 308 1.37 1.41 -16.75
C VAL A 308 1.58 2.71 -15.97
N GLU A 309 1.57 2.61 -14.65
CA GLU A 309 1.84 3.71 -13.72
C GLU A 309 3.23 3.52 -13.10
N ILE A 310 4.03 4.58 -13.08
CA ILE A 310 5.38 4.61 -12.51
C ILE A 310 5.38 5.58 -11.33
N TYR A 311 5.62 5.06 -10.13
CA TYR A 311 5.63 5.81 -8.88
C TYR A 311 7.04 5.95 -8.34
N GLN A 312 7.34 7.11 -7.74
CA GLN A 312 8.47 7.23 -6.83
C GLN A 312 8.17 6.46 -5.54
N SER A 313 8.90 5.38 -5.25
CA SER A 313 8.66 4.53 -4.07
C SER A 313 9.76 4.62 -3.02
N SER A 314 11.01 4.74 -3.43
CA SER A 314 12.17 4.79 -2.52
C SER A 314 13.35 5.49 -3.19
N PHE A 315 14.48 5.61 -2.50
CA PHE A 315 15.72 6.12 -3.07
C PHE A 315 16.90 5.54 -2.29
N SER A 316 18.08 5.52 -2.91
CA SER A 316 19.30 5.04 -2.29
C SER A 316 20.52 5.72 -2.92
N ASP A 317 21.71 5.35 -2.44
CA ASP A 317 22.94 5.60 -3.17
C ASP A 317 22.95 4.81 -4.49
N GLY A 318 23.43 5.43 -5.56
CA GLY A 318 23.50 4.87 -6.92
C GLY A 318 24.90 4.40 -7.33
N GLY A 319 25.78 4.12 -6.35
CA GLY A 319 27.17 3.78 -6.61
C GLY A 319 28.09 5.00 -6.58
N SER A 320 27.95 5.84 -5.56
CA SER A 320 28.81 7.01 -5.34
C SER A 320 30.28 6.60 -5.31
N LEU A 321 31.14 7.45 -5.89
CA LEU A 321 32.59 7.24 -5.86
C LEU A 321 33.15 7.80 -4.55
N LEU A 322 33.88 6.99 -3.80
CA LEU A 322 34.49 7.38 -2.53
C LEU A 322 36.01 7.39 -2.67
N HIS A 323 36.64 8.47 -2.22
CA HIS A 323 38.09 8.59 -2.09
C HIS A 323 38.47 8.51 -0.61
N LEU A 324 39.10 7.41 -0.21
CA LEU A 324 39.41 7.10 1.17
C LEU A 324 40.93 7.15 1.44
N GLN A 325 41.28 7.66 2.60
CA GLN A 325 42.61 7.57 3.19
C GLN A 325 42.66 6.44 4.20
N SER A 326 43.67 5.58 4.10
CA SER A 326 43.93 4.48 5.02
C SER A 326 45.11 4.81 5.93
N TYR A 327 44.90 4.71 7.24
CA TYR A 327 45.91 4.93 8.26
C TYR A 327 46.15 3.64 9.04
N VAL A 328 47.35 3.08 8.95
CA VAL A 328 47.73 1.88 9.71
C VAL A 328 47.89 2.24 11.19
N LEU A 329 47.23 1.48 12.07
CA LEU A 329 47.32 1.70 13.51
C LEU A 329 48.71 1.37 14.03
N GLY A 330 49.24 2.23 14.90
CA GLY A 330 50.56 2.05 15.49
C GLY A 330 51.74 2.52 14.64
N MET A 331 51.51 2.89 13.38
CA MET A 331 52.52 3.51 12.53
C MET A 331 52.35 5.05 12.54
N PRO A 332 53.46 5.82 12.45
CA PRO A 332 53.37 7.27 12.26
C PRO A 332 52.57 7.62 10.99
N ALA A 333 51.77 8.68 11.05
CA ALA A 333 50.94 9.14 9.94
C ALA A 333 51.74 9.93 8.88
N LEU A 334 52.87 9.38 8.41
CA LEU A 334 53.78 10.05 7.47
C LEU A 334 53.17 10.16 6.06
N GLN A 335 52.49 9.11 5.57
CA GLN A 335 51.67 9.16 4.34
C GLN A 335 50.52 8.13 4.43
N PRO A 336 49.24 8.55 4.39
CA PRO A 336 48.13 7.61 4.35
C PRO A 336 48.08 6.88 3.01
N GLY A 337 47.73 5.59 3.04
CA GLY A 337 47.36 4.86 1.83
C GLY A 337 46.11 5.47 1.20
N GLN A 338 45.96 5.34 -0.11
CA GLN A 338 44.79 5.83 -0.84
C GLN A 338 43.98 4.65 -1.36
N LEU A 339 42.67 4.69 -1.14
CA LEU A 339 41.73 3.67 -1.59
C LEU A 339 40.54 4.36 -2.25
N THR A 340 40.35 4.15 -3.55
CA THR A 340 39.23 4.72 -4.29
C THR A 340 38.35 3.60 -4.81
N GLY A 341 37.03 3.73 -4.64
CA GLY A 341 36.08 2.76 -5.15
C GLY A 341 34.64 3.24 -5.07
N ARG A 342 33.75 2.55 -5.78
CA ARG A 342 32.31 2.85 -5.75
C ARG A 342 31.61 2.06 -4.67
N VAL A 343 30.57 2.65 -4.10
CA VAL A 343 29.60 1.90 -3.26
C VAL A 343 29.10 0.68 -4.04
N GLY A 344 29.09 -0.48 -3.38
CA GLY A 344 28.84 -1.80 -3.96
C GLY A 344 30.10 -2.59 -4.33
N GLN A 345 31.28 -1.95 -4.41
CA GLN A 345 32.53 -2.64 -4.78
C GLN A 345 33.29 -3.17 -3.57
N THR A 346 34.00 -4.28 -3.79
CA THR A 346 35.02 -4.80 -2.87
C THR A 346 36.42 -4.39 -3.35
N LEU A 347 37.16 -3.71 -2.49
CA LEU A 347 38.50 -3.18 -2.75
C LEU A 347 39.52 -4.00 -1.97
N GLN A 348 40.68 -4.27 -2.56
CA GLN A 348 41.78 -4.91 -1.83
C GLN A 348 42.58 -3.86 -1.05
N ALA A 349 42.80 -4.07 0.24
CA ALA A 349 43.57 -3.16 1.09
C ALA A 349 45.09 -3.42 0.93
N GLY A 350 45.61 -3.20 -0.27
CA GLY A 350 47.01 -3.44 -0.63
C GLY A 350 47.40 -4.92 -0.49
N GLY A 351 48.68 -5.19 -0.16
CA GLY A 351 49.22 -6.55 0.02
C GLY A 351 48.93 -7.19 1.40
N SER A 352 48.03 -6.62 2.20
CA SER A 352 47.77 -7.06 3.58
C SER A 352 46.85 -8.29 3.69
N GLY A 353 46.24 -8.71 2.58
CA GLY A 353 45.23 -9.77 2.54
C GLY A 353 43.83 -9.34 3.02
N TYR A 354 43.67 -8.12 3.53
CA TYR A 354 42.35 -7.57 3.89
C TYR A 354 41.61 -7.07 2.65
N SER A 355 40.29 -7.25 2.64
CA SER A 355 39.42 -6.63 1.65
C SER A 355 38.36 -5.73 2.30
N VAL A 356 37.94 -4.69 1.58
CA VAL A 356 37.03 -3.65 2.03
C VAL A 356 35.85 -3.58 1.07
N GLN A 357 34.70 -4.09 1.50
CA GLN A 357 33.45 -3.97 0.75
C GLN A 357 32.75 -2.66 1.11
N LEU A 358 32.65 -1.74 0.16
CA LEU A 358 31.88 -0.51 0.31
C LEU A 358 30.39 -0.82 0.23
N LYS A 359 29.64 -0.67 1.32
CA LYS A 359 28.23 -1.06 1.38
C LYS A 359 27.27 0.08 1.06
N ASN A 360 27.46 1.23 1.68
CA ASN A 360 26.49 2.32 1.58
C ASN A 360 27.16 3.69 1.77
N PHE A 361 26.54 4.72 1.20
CA PHE A 361 26.87 6.11 1.43
C PHE A 361 25.57 6.89 1.70
N SER A 362 25.61 7.76 2.71
CA SER A 362 24.50 8.63 3.07
C SER A 362 25.00 10.06 3.13
N LEU A 363 24.51 10.89 2.22
CA LEU A 363 24.87 12.31 2.17
C LEU A 363 24.40 13.09 3.42
N TYR A 364 23.25 12.71 3.96
CA TYR A 364 22.62 13.35 5.11
C TYR A 364 22.37 12.33 6.22
N ASN A 365 22.78 12.65 7.45
CA ASN A 365 22.59 11.82 8.64
C ASN A 365 21.85 12.64 9.70
N VAL A 366 20.53 12.69 9.57
CA VAL A 366 19.65 13.48 10.44
C VAL A 366 19.21 12.64 11.63
N MET A 367 19.50 13.10 12.84
CA MET A 367 19.14 12.41 14.08
C MET A 367 18.81 13.38 15.21
N PRO A 368 18.14 12.94 16.29
CA PRO A 368 17.86 13.80 17.43
C PRO A 368 19.15 14.36 18.04
N ARG A 369 19.16 15.63 18.44
CA ARG A 369 20.34 16.26 19.08
C ARG A 369 20.80 15.51 20.34
N THR A 370 19.85 14.98 21.10
CA THR A 370 20.11 14.19 22.30
C THR A 370 20.88 12.90 21.99
N ALA A 371 20.73 12.32 20.80
CA ALA A 371 21.43 11.09 20.40
C ALA A 371 22.96 11.30 20.26
N VAL A 372 23.41 12.55 20.07
CA VAL A 372 24.83 12.88 19.90
C VAL A 372 25.45 13.58 21.10
N GLY A 373 24.66 13.81 22.16
CA GLY A 373 25.06 14.54 23.37
C GLY A 373 24.94 16.05 23.24
N ASP A 374 24.28 16.55 22.20
CA ASP A 374 24.00 17.98 22.03
C ASP A 374 22.84 18.43 22.95
N LYS A 375 22.86 19.72 23.32
CA LYS A 375 21.78 20.31 24.11
C LYS A 375 20.46 20.23 23.33
N PRO A 376 19.35 19.82 23.96
CA PRO A 376 18.03 19.85 23.34
C PRO A 376 17.71 21.26 22.82
N ASP A 377 17.23 21.36 21.58
CA ASP A 377 16.67 22.59 21.02
C ASP A 377 15.23 22.29 20.56
N PRO A 378 14.19 22.83 21.23
CA PRO A 378 12.80 22.60 20.84
C PRO A 378 12.46 23.09 19.43
N LYS A 379 13.15 24.11 18.91
CA LYS A 379 12.91 24.64 17.56
C LYS A 379 13.59 23.80 16.48
N ASN A 380 14.75 23.21 16.80
CA ASN A 380 15.51 22.34 15.92
C ASN A 380 15.90 21.05 16.65
N PRO A 381 14.94 20.13 16.87
CA PRO A 381 15.20 18.92 17.65
C PRO A 381 16.15 17.93 16.94
N MET A 382 16.38 18.14 15.65
CA MET A 382 17.21 17.29 14.79
C MET A 382 18.51 18.00 14.41
N ILE A 383 19.59 17.23 14.25
CA ILE A 383 20.87 17.67 13.71
C ILE A 383 21.30 16.76 12.57
N ASN A 384 21.82 17.36 11.51
CA ASN A 384 22.46 16.62 10.43
C ASN A 384 23.97 16.51 10.72
N LEU A 385 24.48 15.29 10.89
CA LEU A 385 25.91 15.03 11.10
C LEU A 385 26.75 15.07 9.81
N GLY A 386 26.13 15.41 8.68
CA GLY A 386 26.79 15.41 7.37
C GLY A 386 26.93 14.00 6.79
N PRO A 387 27.83 13.81 5.81
CA PRO A 387 27.95 12.54 5.11
C PRO A 387 28.47 11.40 6.01
N SER A 388 28.01 10.18 5.74
CA SER A 388 28.53 8.96 6.34
C SER A 388 28.62 7.85 5.31
N TYR A 389 29.45 6.85 5.60
CA TYR A 389 29.59 5.67 4.75
C TYR A 389 29.76 4.43 5.61
N THR A 390 29.26 3.31 5.09
CA THR A 390 29.34 1.99 5.72
C THR A 390 30.18 1.08 4.84
N TYR A 391 31.07 0.31 5.45
CA TYR A 391 31.90 -0.67 4.77
C TYR A 391 32.11 -1.90 5.65
N VAL A 392 32.34 -3.05 5.02
CA VAL A 392 32.73 -4.28 5.70
C VAL A 392 34.21 -4.53 5.41
N VAL A 393 34.98 -4.78 6.46
CA VAL A 393 36.35 -5.26 6.34
C VAL A 393 36.33 -6.77 6.52
N HIS A 394 36.85 -7.50 5.55
CA HIS A 394 37.11 -8.93 5.66
C HIS A 394 38.59 -9.14 5.95
N ASP A 395 38.88 -9.96 6.95
CA ASP A 395 40.24 -10.34 7.30
C ASP A 395 40.71 -11.56 6.46
N PRO A 396 42.04 -11.81 6.41
CA PRO A 396 42.60 -12.95 5.68
C PRO A 396 42.21 -14.33 6.24
N HIS A 397 41.65 -14.38 7.45
CA HIS A 397 41.30 -15.60 8.19
C HIS A 397 39.79 -15.91 8.17
N GLY A 398 39.00 -15.14 7.41
CA GLY A 398 37.56 -15.35 7.21
C GLY A 398 36.66 -14.57 8.18
N GLY A 399 37.20 -13.75 9.07
CA GLY A 399 36.43 -12.83 9.91
C GLY A 399 35.96 -11.60 9.13
N ALA A 400 34.87 -10.98 9.60
CA ALA A 400 34.32 -9.77 9.01
C ALA A 400 33.85 -8.80 10.10
N ALA A 401 34.03 -7.50 9.86
CA ALA A 401 33.50 -6.45 10.72
C ALA A 401 32.94 -5.31 9.88
N GLU A 402 31.76 -4.83 10.25
CA GLU A 402 31.11 -3.71 9.60
C GLU A 402 31.41 -2.41 10.35
N PHE A 403 31.76 -1.37 9.59
CA PHE A 403 32.08 -0.04 10.08
C PHE A 403 31.10 0.98 9.53
N LYS A 404 30.73 1.96 10.35
CA LYS A 404 30.00 3.16 9.95
C LYS A 404 30.82 4.38 10.34
N THR A 405 31.22 5.19 9.37
CA THR A 405 32.12 6.33 9.59
C THR A 405 31.46 7.63 9.16
N TYR A 406 31.55 8.65 10.01
CA TYR A 406 31.06 10.00 9.69
C TYR A 406 32.20 10.86 9.11
N PHE A 407 31.88 11.57 8.03
CA PHE A 407 32.85 12.42 7.33
C PHE A 407 33.20 13.68 8.10
N SER A 408 32.21 14.30 8.75
CA SER A 408 32.41 15.53 9.51
C SER A 408 32.73 15.24 10.98
N PRO A 409 33.69 15.95 11.58
CA PRO A 409 33.96 15.80 13.00
C PRO A 409 32.82 16.41 13.83
N ILE A 410 32.55 15.81 14.99
CA ILE A 410 31.64 16.37 16.00
C ILE A 410 32.45 17.05 17.10
N SER A 411 31.91 18.08 17.74
CA SER A 411 32.55 18.75 18.87
C SER A 411 31.91 18.32 20.19
N ARG A 412 32.73 17.97 21.18
CA ARG A 412 32.30 17.75 22.58
C ARG A 412 33.26 18.46 23.53
N ASN A 413 32.72 19.34 24.38
CA ASN A 413 33.50 20.12 25.35
C ASN A 413 34.71 20.86 24.73
N GLY A 414 34.55 21.36 23.50
CA GLY A 414 35.61 22.08 22.77
C GLY A 414 36.67 21.19 22.11
N GLN A 415 36.59 19.87 22.23
CA GLN A 415 37.43 18.92 21.50
C GLN A 415 36.65 18.32 20.33
N GLY A 416 37.25 18.34 19.14
CA GLY A 416 36.68 17.70 17.94
C GLY A 416 36.97 16.19 17.93
N TYR A 417 36.05 15.41 17.37
CA TYR A 417 36.16 13.95 17.22
C TYR A 417 35.67 13.49 15.85
N PHE A 418 36.46 12.67 15.16
CA PHE A 418 35.94 11.81 14.11
C PHE A 418 35.28 10.59 14.76
N VAL A 419 34.08 10.27 14.29
CA VAL A 419 33.27 9.20 14.87
C VAL A 419 33.24 8.02 13.92
N GLN A 420 33.57 6.86 14.46
CA GLN A 420 33.50 5.60 13.74
C GLN A 420 32.84 4.55 14.64
N GLY A 421 31.76 3.95 14.15
CA GLY A 421 31.13 2.78 14.76
C GLY A 421 31.67 1.52 14.11
N TYR A 422 31.83 0.44 14.88
CA TYR A 422 32.09 -0.90 14.35
C TYR A 422 31.22 -1.97 15.04
N ARG A 423 30.96 -3.08 14.34
CA ARG A 423 30.29 -4.29 14.87
C ARG A 423 30.77 -5.54 14.12
N GLN A 424 30.74 -6.69 14.77
CA GLN A 424 31.18 -7.96 14.17
C GLN A 424 30.01 -8.73 13.53
N ALA A 425 28.86 -8.84 14.21
CA ALA A 425 27.69 -9.50 13.66
C ALA A 425 26.60 -8.51 13.21
N LEU A 426 25.81 -8.94 12.23
CA LEU A 426 24.62 -8.21 11.79
C LEU A 426 23.57 -8.28 12.91
N GLY A 427 23.12 -7.13 13.41
CA GLY A 427 22.17 -7.04 14.52
C GLY A 427 22.77 -6.53 15.83
N ASP A 428 24.10 -6.64 15.99
CA ASP A 428 24.79 -6.06 17.14
C ASP A 428 24.73 -4.52 17.11
N PRO A 429 24.66 -3.86 18.28
CA PRO A 429 24.81 -2.41 18.37
C PRO A 429 26.24 -2.01 17.96
N TYR A 430 26.38 -0.85 17.30
CA TYR A 430 27.71 -0.32 16.99
C TYR A 430 28.45 0.11 18.26
N HIS A 431 29.71 -0.31 18.36
CA HIS A 431 30.68 0.24 19.29
C HIS A 431 31.32 1.48 18.65
N TYR A 432 31.14 2.64 19.27
CA TYR A 432 31.62 3.91 18.73
C TYR A 432 32.96 4.32 19.33
N VAL A 433 33.91 4.60 18.44
CA VAL A 433 35.21 5.18 18.73
C VAL A 433 35.19 6.66 18.36
N TYR A 434 35.70 7.49 19.28
CA TYR A 434 35.81 8.93 19.13
C TYR A 434 37.28 9.33 18.96
N LEU A 435 37.73 9.41 17.71
CA LEU A 435 39.12 9.73 17.36
C LEU A 435 39.37 11.24 17.48
N PRO A 436 40.26 11.71 18.37
CA PRO A 436 40.43 13.12 18.62
C PRO A 436 41.03 13.83 17.40
N VAL A 437 40.42 14.96 17.04
CA VAL A 437 40.87 15.85 15.98
C VAL A 437 41.98 16.74 16.52
N GLY A 438 43.13 16.71 15.86
CA GLY A 438 44.24 17.62 16.17
C GLY A 438 44.00 19.03 15.63
N PRO A 439 44.91 19.98 15.89
CA PRO A 439 44.75 21.39 15.52
C PRO A 439 44.61 21.63 14.01
N ASN A 440 45.12 20.72 13.17
CA ASN A 440 45.04 20.79 11.71
C ASN A 440 43.77 20.12 11.13
N GLY A 441 42.76 19.81 11.95
CA GLY A 441 41.50 19.23 11.48
C GLY A 441 41.57 17.75 11.06
N GLY A 442 42.62 17.03 11.46
CA GLY A 442 42.83 15.61 11.13
C GLY A 442 43.23 14.76 12.33
N ILE A 443 43.38 13.45 12.10
CA ILE A 443 43.76 12.47 13.14
C ILE A 443 45.27 12.19 13.19
N SER A 444 46.08 12.87 12.38
CA SER A 444 47.52 12.59 12.30
C SER A 444 48.24 12.78 13.63
N LEU A 445 47.85 13.79 14.43
CA LEU A 445 48.43 14.00 15.77
C LEU A 445 48.15 12.81 16.69
N PHE A 446 46.93 12.27 16.65
CA PHE A 446 46.54 11.10 17.42
C PHE A 446 47.32 9.86 16.99
N LEU A 447 47.46 9.63 15.69
CA LEU A 447 48.21 8.49 15.15
C LEU A 447 49.70 8.56 15.47
N ASN A 448 50.30 9.75 15.35
CA ASN A 448 51.69 9.97 15.75
C ASN A 448 51.88 9.76 17.26
N TYR A 449 50.90 10.15 18.07
CA TYR A 449 50.92 9.90 19.50
C TYR A 449 50.83 8.41 19.81
N LEU A 450 49.92 7.68 19.14
CA LEU A 450 49.81 6.23 19.26
C LEU A 450 51.11 5.52 18.87
N ALA A 451 51.74 5.91 17.76
CA ALA A 451 53.02 5.35 17.34
C ALA A 451 54.12 5.61 18.38
N ALA A 452 54.20 6.84 18.94
CA ALA A 452 55.16 7.18 19.97
C ALA A 452 54.95 6.38 21.27
N LEU A 453 53.69 6.17 21.67
CA LEU A 453 53.33 5.33 22.81
C LEU A 453 53.75 3.87 22.59
N GLN A 454 53.55 3.33 21.39
CA GLN A 454 53.97 1.96 21.06
C GLN A 454 55.50 1.81 21.08
N VAL A 455 56.24 2.80 20.58
CA VAL A 455 57.72 2.80 20.66
C VAL A 455 58.17 2.82 22.12
N ALA A 456 57.58 3.68 22.94
CA ALA A 456 57.91 3.76 24.37
C ALA A 456 57.58 2.44 25.12
N ALA A 457 56.42 1.84 24.83
CA ALA A 457 56.02 0.57 25.41
C ALA A 457 56.98 -0.57 25.04
N ARG A 458 57.41 -0.66 23.76
CA ARG A 458 58.43 -1.62 23.32
C ARG A 458 59.80 -1.37 23.97
N GLY A 459 60.09 -0.12 24.33
CA GLY A 459 61.28 0.27 25.09
C GLY A 459 61.19 0.00 26.60
N GLY A 460 60.12 -0.61 27.10
CA GLY A 460 59.96 -0.98 28.52
C GLY A 460 59.36 0.12 29.40
N ALA A 461 58.83 1.21 28.83
CA ALA A 461 58.20 2.26 29.60
C ALA A 461 56.93 1.75 30.31
N GLN A 462 56.82 2.02 31.61
CA GLN A 462 55.63 1.69 32.40
C GLN A 462 54.49 2.67 32.11
N ALA A 463 53.28 2.15 31.94
CA ALA A 463 52.07 2.95 31.72
C ALA A 463 51.76 3.81 32.95
N SER A 464 52.02 5.13 32.85
CA SER A 464 51.70 6.09 33.90
C SER A 464 51.24 7.43 33.30
N PRO A 465 50.41 8.22 34.00
CA PRO A 465 49.98 9.53 33.53
C PRO A 465 51.17 10.46 33.18
N ALA A 466 52.24 10.41 33.96
CA ALA A 466 53.46 11.18 33.72
C ALA A 466 54.12 10.82 32.38
N VAL A 467 54.27 9.52 32.10
CA VAL A 467 54.85 9.04 30.83
C VAL A 467 53.97 9.44 29.64
N PHE A 468 52.65 9.29 29.75
CA PHE A 468 51.71 9.69 28.70
C PHE A 468 51.79 11.18 28.37
N GLN A 469 51.84 12.03 29.40
CA GLN A 469 51.97 13.47 29.22
C GLN A 469 53.34 13.87 28.67
N GLN A 470 54.42 13.27 29.16
CA GLN A 470 55.78 13.56 28.70
C GLN A 470 55.96 13.22 27.22
N ILE A 471 55.51 12.03 26.79
CA ILE A 471 55.55 11.61 25.39
C ILE A 471 54.75 12.56 24.51
N PHE A 472 53.55 12.94 24.95
CA PHE A 472 52.73 13.89 24.20
C PHE A 472 53.37 15.27 24.11
N ALA A 473 53.94 15.79 25.20
CA ALA A 473 54.58 17.10 25.22
C ALA A 473 55.76 17.17 24.23
N MET A 474 56.59 16.12 24.18
CA MET A 474 57.68 16.02 23.19
C MET A 474 57.16 16.01 21.76
N LEU A 475 56.07 15.26 21.50
CA LEU A 475 55.44 15.22 20.19
C LEU A 475 54.82 16.57 19.81
N ALA A 476 54.01 17.15 20.69
CA ALA A 476 53.30 18.40 20.49
C ALA A 476 54.27 19.55 20.19
N ALA A 477 55.41 19.62 20.88
CA ALA A 477 56.46 20.60 20.60
C ALA A 477 56.97 20.55 19.14
N ARG A 478 56.95 19.38 18.51
CA ARG A 478 57.40 19.18 17.13
C ARG A 478 56.31 19.39 16.08
N VAL A 479 55.11 18.85 16.31
CA VAL A 479 54.05 18.79 15.28
C VAL A 479 52.85 19.70 15.54
N ALA A 480 52.75 20.30 16.72
CA ALA A 480 51.65 21.16 17.13
C ALA A 480 52.09 22.24 18.15
N PRO A 481 53.12 23.07 17.85
CA PRO A 481 53.74 23.97 18.84
C PRO A 481 52.79 25.05 19.37
N ASN A 482 51.72 25.36 18.63
CA ASN A 482 50.78 26.41 18.97
C ASN A 482 49.64 25.95 19.91
N MET A 483 49.58 24.67 20.30
CA MET A 483 48.55 24.18 21.23
C MET A 483 48.79 24.69 22.64
N SER A 484 47.79 25.34 23.24
CA SER A 484 47.83 25.74 24.65
C SER A 484 47.90 24.53 25.59
N THR A 485 48.43 24.72 26.81
CA THR A 485 48.53 23.65 27.81
C THR A 485 47.17 22.99 28.12
N ALA A 486 46.09 23.79 28.12
CA ALA A 486 44.74 23.29 28.31
C ALA A 486 44.25 22.41 27.14
N GLU A 487 44.56 22.79 25.90
CA GLU A 487 44.25 21.98 24.71
C GLU A 487 45.06 20.69 24.69
N GLN A 488 46.34 20.75 25.05
CA GLN A 488 47.20 19.56 25.17
C GLN A 488 46.63 18.58 26.20
N GLY A 489 46.25 19.06 27.39
CA GLY A 489 45.63 18.23 28.42
C GLY A 489 44.33 17.57 27.97
N ARG A 490 43.44 18.33 27.31
CA ARG A 490 42.20 17.80 26.73
C ARG A 490 42.48 16.75 25.66
N PHE A 491 43.42 17.00 24.76
CA PHE A 491 43.77 16.10 23.68
C PHE A 491 44.38 14.78 24.18
N VAL A 492 45.26 14.83 25.18
CA VAL A 492 45.82 13.63 25.82
C VAL A 492 44.71 12.78 26.42
N GLN A 493 43.83 13.38 27.22
CA GLN A 493 42.70 12.65 27.82
C GLN A 493 41.80 12.04 26.75
N ALA A 494 41.48 12.79 25.70
CA ALA A 494 40.68 12.33 24.57
C ALA A 494 41.36 11.16 23.83
N SER A 495 42.69 11.21 23.66
CA SER A 495 43.48 10.16 23.03
C SER A 495 43.50 8.87 23.86
N LEU A 496 43.66 8.98 25.18
CA LEU A 496 43.61 7.82 26.07
C LEU A 496 42.22 7.18 26.09
N ASN A 497 41.15 7.99 26.09
CA ASN A 497 39.78 7.49 25.97
C ASN A 497 39.56 6.77 24.63
N ALA A 498 40.06 7.32 23.53
CA ALA A 498 40.00 6.68 22.22
C ALA A 498 40.75 5.34 22.22
N LEU A 499 41.93 5.27 22.83
CA LEU A 499 42.69 4.01 22.95
C LEU A 499 41.94 2.95 23.76
N ALA A 500 41.28 3.33 24.86
CA ALA A 500 40.44 2.43 25.63
C ALA A 500 39.26 1.90 24.79
N GLN A 501 38.64 2.75 23.97
CA GLN A 501 37.55 2.38 23.05
C GLN A 501 38.02 1.49 21.90
N MET A 502 39.30 1.59 21.51
CA MET A 502 39.89 0.82 20.42
C MET A 502 40.48 -0.53 20.84
N ARG A 503 40.31 -0.96 22.10
CA ARG A 503 40.85 -2.22 22.61
C ARG A 503 40.47 -3.43 21.75
N ASP A 504 39.21 -3.49 21.34
CA ASP A 504 38.64 -4.59 20.55
C ASP A 504 38.36 -4.15 19.10
N TYR A 505 39.12 -3.17 18.60
CA TYR A 505 38.95 -2.64 17.25
C TYR A 505 39.37 -3.70 16.21
N PRO A 506 38.48 -4.13 15.29
CA PRO A 506 38.66 -5.36 14.54
C PRO A 506 39.48 -5.23 13.25
N ALA A 507 40.11 -4.07 13.00
CA ALA A 507 40.93 -3.84 11.81
C ALA A 507 42.28 -3.20 12.17
N PRO A 508 43.37 -3.50 11.43
CA PRO A 508 44.68 -2.90 11.71
C PRO A 508 44.83 -1.47 11.14
N PHE A 509 43.77 -0.91 10.55
CA PHE A 509 43.78 0.41 9.92
C PHE A 509 42.46 1.15 10.15
N ILE A 510 42.52 2.49 10.09
CA ILE A 510 41.37 3.38 10.04
C ILE A 510 41.20 3.87 8.61
N LEU A 511 40.01 3.73 8.05
CA LEU A 511 39.63 4.38 6.80
C LEU A 511 38.93 5.70 7.10
N ARG A 512 39.36 6.76 6.43
CA ARG A 512 38.74 8.09 6.49
C ARG A 512 38.36 8.53 5.08
N LEU A 513 37.14 9.02 4.91
CA LEU A 513 36.73 9.64 3.65
C LEU A 513 37.42 11.00 3.47
N GLN A 514 38.03 11.20 2.30
CA GLN A 514 38.70 12.44 1.88
C GLN A 514 37.76 13.29 0.99
N SER A 515 37.15 12.66 0.00
CA SER A 515 36.17 13.29 -0.92
C SER A 515 35.26 12.22 -1.53
N PHE A 516 34.18 12.65 -2.17
CA PHE A 516 33.23 11.76 -2.83
C PHE A 516 32.57 12.44 -4.04
N ASP A 517 32.21 11.63 -5.03
CA ASP A 517 31.30 12.03 -6.10
C ASP A 517 29.96 11.31 -5.89
N HIS A 518 28.99 12.08 -5.41
CA HIS A 518 27.69 11.54 -5.07
C HIS A 518 26.85 11.21 -6.30
N ARG A 519 26.18 10.05 -6.29
CA ARG A 519 25.23 9.64 -7.31
C ARG A 519 23.98 9.07 -6.67
N TRP A 520 22.82 9.59 -7.02
CA TRP A 520 21.57 9.03 -6.52
C TRP A 520 21.13 7.79 -7.30
N ALA A 521 20.28 6.99 -6.67
CA ALA A 521 19.39 6.07 -7.36
C ALA A 521 17.95 6.29 -6.92
N ALA A 522 17.03 6.30 -7.89
CA ALA A 522 15.61 6.34 -7.63
C ALA A 522 15.05 4.92 -7.58
N GLY A 523 14.33 4.60 -6.51
CA GLY A 523 13.46 3.45 -6.43
C GLY A 523 12.12 3.77 -7.08
N LEU A 524 11.86 3.15 -8.24
CA LEU A 524 10.63 3.32 -9.01
C LEU A 524 9.78 2.06 -8.90
N GLN A 525 8.53 2.22 -8.46
CA GLN A 525 7.54 1.15 -8.50
C GLN A 525 6.74 1.27 -9.80
N VAL A 526 6.74 0.20 -10.60
CA VAL A 526 6.05 0.12 -11.88
C VAL A 526 4.88 -0.84 -11.74
N THR A 527 3.66 -0.35 -12.01
CA THR A 527 2.43 -1.14 -11.85
C THR A 527 1.55 -1.06 -13.06
N LYS A 528 0.95 -2.19 -13.45
CA LYS A 528 -0.09 -2.26 -14.47
C LYS A 528 -1.31 -2.97 -13.88
N TRP A 529 -2.41 -2.24 -13.71
CA TRP A 529 -3.66 -2.77 -13.15
C TRP A 529 -4.85 -2.46 -14.07
N PRO A 530 -5.16 -3.32 -15.03
CA PRO A 530 -6.19 -3.06 -16.03
C PRO A 530 -7.61 -3.04 -15.44
N GLY A 531 -7.83 -3.67 -14.28
CA GLY A 531 -9.11 -3.67 -13.57
C GLY A 531 -9.47 -2.34 -12.88
N THR A 532 -8.57 -1.36 -12.84
CA THR A 532 -8.75 -0.11 -12.07
C THR A 532 -9.98 0.69 -12.53
N VAL A 533 -10.13 0.91 -13.84
CA VAL A 533 -11.28 1.68 -14.38
C VAL A 533 -12.62 0.96 -14.14
N PRO A 534 -12.76 -0.35 -14.42
CA PRO A 534 -13.95 -1.12 -14.03
C PRO A 534 -14.31 -1.00 -12.55
N ILE A 535 -13.31 -1.02 -11.64
CA ILE A 535 -13.56 -0.88 -10.19
C ILE A 535 -14.22 0.46 -9.89
N TYR A 536 -13.74 1.58 -10.46
CA TYR A 536 -14.35 2.88 -10.24
C TYR A 536 -15.81 2.94 -10.69
N TRP A 537 -16.13 2.38 -11.86
CA TRP A 537 -17.51 2.26 -12.32
C TRP A 537 -18.35 1.38 -11.40
N GLY A 538 -17.77 0.29 -10.89
CA GLY A 538 -18.38 -0.55 -9.87
C GLY A 538 -18.72 0.23 -8.60
N CYS A 539 -17.79 1.03 -8.08
CA CYS A 539 -18.02 1.88 -6.90
C CYS A 539 -19.15 2.89 -7.14
N VAL A 540 -19.19 3.55 -8.29
CA VAL A 540 -20.28 4.48 -8.67
C VAL A 540 -21.62 3.74 -8.73
N ALA A 541 -21.67 2.57 -9.38
CA ALA A 541 -22.88 1.76 -9.45
C ALA A 541 -23.34 1.26 -8.07
N LEU A 542 -22.40 0.93 -7.16
CA LEU A 542 -22.71 0.52 -5.80
C LEU A 542 -23.38 1.67 -5.03
N VAL A 543 -22.78 2.87 -5.06
CA VAL A 543 -23.31 4.07 -4.39
C VAL A 543 -24.69 4.42 -4.95
N LEU A 544 -24.84 4.45 -6.27
CA LEU A 544 -26.13 4.73 -6.91
C LEU A 544 -27.18 3.66 -6.58
N GLY A 545 -26.78 2.39 -6.55
CA GLY A 545 -27.65 1.28 -6.22
C GLY A 545 -28.18 1.35 -4.79
N ILE A 546 -27.30 1.64 -3.83
CA ILE A 546 -27.68 1.87 -2.42
C ILE A 546 -28.60 3.10 -2.33
N PHE A 547 -28.27 4.20 -2.99
CA PHE A 547 -29.10 5.40 -2.99
C PHE A 547 -30.54 5.12 -3.46
N ILE A 548 -30.71 4.40 -4.57
CA ILE A 548 -32.04 4.02 -5.09
C ILE A 548 -32.79 3.14 -4.08
N LEU A 549 -32.13 2.19 -3.42
CA LEU A 549 -32.73 1.29 -2.43
C LEU A 549 -33.21 2.02 -1.15
N PHE A 550 -32.56 3.13 -0.79
CA PHE A 550 -32.92 3.87 0.42
C PHE A 550 -33.90 5.03 0.15
N TYR A 551 -33.73 5.76 -0.95
CA TYR A 551 -34.44 7.02 -1.20
C TYR A 551 -35.58 6.93 -2.20
N LEU A 552 -35.74 5.81 -2.93
CA LEU A 552 -36.85 5.60 -3.86
C LEU A 552 -37.72 4.41 -3.45
N PRO A 553 -38.37 4.45 -2.27
CA PRO A 553 -39.17 3.32 -1.78
C PRO A 553 -40.32 3.00 -2.74
N GLN A 554 -40.62 1.71 -2.88
CA GLN A 554 -41.74 1.24 -3.67
C GLN A 554 -43.03 1.31 -2.85
N ARG A 555 -44.01 2.09 -3.35
CA ARG A 555 -45.37 2.17 -2.80
C ARG A 555 -46.35 1.66 -3.85
N ARG A 556 -47.24 0.73 -3.49
CA ARG A 556 -48.26 0.16 -4.37
C ARG A 556 -49.63 0.24 -3.73
N ILE A 557 -50.62 0.58 -4.54
CA ILE A 557 -51.99 0.77 -4.11
C ILE A 557 -52.90 0.10 -5.14
N TRP A 558 -53.83 -0.70 -4.65
CA TRP A 558 -54.89 -1.32 -5.43
C TRP A 558 -56.21 -1.09 -4.71
N ALA A 559 -57.23 -0.78 -5.48
CA ALA A 559 -58.58 -0.64 -4.99
C ALA A 559 -59.57 -1.29 -5.94
N ARG A 560 -60.63 -1.84 -5.37
CA ARG A 560 -61.84 -2.28 -6.07
C ARG A 560 -63.01 -1.48 -5.53
N VAL A 561 -63.85 -0.98 -6.42
CA VAL A 561 -65.10 -0.32 -6.09
C VAL A 561 -66.22 -1.06 -6.79
N GLU A 562 -67.19 -1.54 -6.04
CA GLU A 562 -68.33 -2.31 -6.54
C GLU A 562 -69.61 -1.51 -6.32
N ASP A 563 -70.51 -1.45 -7.31
CA ASP A 563 -71.82 -0.83 -7.13
C ASP A 563 -72.69 -1.66 -6.17
N ARG A 564 -73.42 -0.97 -5.27
CA ARG A 564 -74.41 -1.58 -4.36
C ARG A 564 -75.72 -0.80 -4.41
N GLU A 565 -76.82 -1.42 -4.00
CA GLU A 565 -78.11 -0.72 -3.89
C GLU A 565 -77.98 0.46 -2.92
N GLY A 566 -78.10 1.69 -3.46
CA GLY A 566 -77.96 2.93 -2.70
C GLY A 566 -76.55 3.52 -2.61
N GLY A 567 -75.55 2.99 -3.33
CA GLY A 567 -74.19 3.54 -3.31
C GLY A 567 -73.11 2.62 -3.92
N SER A 568 -71.93 2.59 -3.29
CA SER A 568 -70.81 1.73 -3.69
C SER A 568 -70.02 1.20 -2.49
N HIS A 569 -69.34 0.09 -2.69
CA HIS A 569 -68.43 -0.51 -1.71
C HIS A 569 -66.98 -0.41 -2.20
N LEU A 570 -66.13 0.30 -1.45
CA LEU A 570 -64.69 0.41 -1.73
C LEU A 570 -63.91 -0.61 -0.86
N GLU A 571 -63.02 -1.36 -1.50
CA GLU A 571 -61.90 -2.06 -0.88
C GLU A 571 -60.59 -1.44 -1.34
N LEU A 572 -59.78 -0.94 -0.41
CA LEU A 572 -58.48 -0.32 -0.66
C LEU A 572 -57.37 -1.10 0.04
N GLY A 573 -56.42 -1.62 -0.73
CA GLY A 573 -55.23 -2.29 -0.25
C GLY A 573 -53.97 -1.53 -0.66
N ALA A 574 -53.04 -1.35 0.27
CA ALA A 574 -51.78 -0.67 0.00
C ALA A 574 -50.59 -1.29 0.73
N SER A 575 -49.41 -1.20 0.11
CA SER A 575 -48.15 -1.67 0.69
C SER A 575 -46.99 -0.74 0.35
N ALA A 576 -46.05 -0.64 1.30
CA ALA A 576 -44.79 0.08 1.15
C ALA A 576 -43.63 -0.77 1.67
N ASP A 577 -42.54 -0.83 0.93
CA ASP A 577 -41.36 -1.62 1.32
C ASP A 577 -40.45 -0.92 2.35
N ARG A 578 -40.50 0.42 2.41
CA ARG A 578 -39.80 1.26 3.40
C ARG A 578 -40.66 2.45 3.83
N ASN A 579 -40.21 3.15 4.87
CA ASN A 579 -40.90 4.28 5.51
C ASN A 579 -42.33 3.93 5.95
N LYS A 580 -42.52 2.71 6.46
CA LYS A 580 -43.84 2.14 6.80
C LYS A 580 -44.69 3.04 7.70
N ARG A 581 -44.07 3.69 8.70
CA ARG A 581 -44.78 4.59 9.63
C ARG A 581 -45.32 5.86 8.96
N GLU A 582 -44.52 6.47 8.09
CA GLU A 582 -44.94 7.64 7.32
C GLU A 582 -46.06 7.27 6.34
N PHE A 583 -45.89 6.15 5.63
CA PHE A 583 -46.90 5.63 4.73
C PHE A 583 -48.21 5.26 5.44
N ALA A 584 -48.14 4.67 6.63
CA ALA A 584 -49.33 4.38 7.44
C ALA A 584 -50.11 5.66 7.81
N ARG A 585 -49.42 6.77 8.08
CA ARG A 585 -50.07 8.08 8.34
C ARG A 585 -50.74 8.63 7.08
N GLU A 586 -50.07 8.56 5.92
CA GLU A 586 -50.66 8.92 4.63
C GLU A 586 -51.91 8.07 4.34
N PHE A 587 -51.82 6.76 4.54
CA PHE A 587 -52.93 5.83 4.32
C PHE A 587 -54.11 6.13 5.25
N ALA A 588 -53.85 6.37 6.54
CA ALA A 588 -54.89 6.76 7.50
C ALA A 588 -55.51 8.13 7.18
N ALA A 589 -54.78 9.03 6.51
CA ALA A 589 -55.35 10.28 6.00
C ALA A 589 -56.31 10.01 4.82
N TRP A 590 -55.97 9.10 3.91
CA TRP A 590 -56.88 8.69 2.83
C TRP A 590 -58.13 7.99 3.37
N GLU A 591 -57.99 7.09 4.34
CA GLU A 591 -59.13 6.45 5.00
C GLU A 591 -60.10 7.50 5.57
N ARG A 592 -59.57 8.47 6.34
CA ARG A 592 -60.40 9.56 6.90
C ARG A 592 -61.07 10.38 5.80
N ALA A 593 -60.33 10.72 4.74
CA ALA A 593 -60.85 11.49 3.61
C ALA A 593 -61.89 10.74 2.77
N LEU A 594 -61.87 9.40 2.78
CA LEU A 594 -62.84 8.56 2.06
C LEU A 594 -64.09 8.26 2.89
N ARG A 595 -63.98 8.27 4.24
CA ARG A 595 -65.09 8.11 5.17
C ARG A 595 -65.98 9.35 5.29
N THR A 596 -65.45 10.55 5.04
CA THR A 596 -66.24 11.78 5.11
C THR A 596 -67.10 11.94 3.84
N SER A 597 -68.41 12.20 3.98
CA SER A 597 -69.26 12.56 2.82
C SER A 597 -68.72 13.83 2.15
N PRO A 598 -68.80 13.94 0.81
CA PRO A 598 -68.26 15.08 0.09
C PRO A 598 -68.86 16.39 0.62
N ARG A 599 -68.02 17.39 0.91
CA ARG A 599 -68.50 18.74 1.18
C ARG A 599 -69.09 19.27 -0.13
N LYS A 600 -70.25 19.95 -0.04
CA LYS A 600 -71.07 20.46 -1.16
C LYS A 600 -70.36 21.44 -2.12
N GLU A 601 -69.08 21.73 -1.91
CA GLU A 601 -68.26 22.68 -2.70
C GLU A 601 -67.41 21.99 -3.80
N ASP A 602 -67.08 20.70 -3.66
CA ASP A 602 -66.23 19.98 -4.64
C ASP A 602 -66.98 19.57 -5.93
N THR A 603 -68.26 19.90 -6.06
CA THR A 603 -69.10 19.61 -7.24
C THR A 603 -69.06 20.71 -8.31
N THR A 604 -68.24 21.76 -8.13
CA THR A 604 -68.22 22.95 -9.01
C THR A 604 -66.89 23.21 -9.73
N LEU A 605 -66.11 22.17 -10.00
CA LEU A 605 -64.96 22.25 -10.91
C LEU A 605 -65.14 21.25 -12.07
N ASN A 606 -66.22 21.44 -12.81
CA ASN A 606 -66.42 21.00 -14.19
C ASN A 606 -67.68 21.68 -14.74
N CYS A 607 -67.54 22.98 -15.03
CA CYS A 607 -68.24 23.67 -16.11
C CYS A 607 -67.18 24.44 -16.89
#